data_AF-A0A949U497-F1
#
_entry.id   AF-A0A949U497-F1
#
_cell.length_a   1.000
_cell.length_b   1.000
_cell.length_c   1.000
_cell.angle_alpha   90.00
_cell.angle_beta   90.00
_cell.angle_gamma   90.00
#
_symmetry.space_group_name_H-M   'P 1'
#
loop_
_entity.id
_entity.type
_entity.pdbx_description
1 polymer ?
#
loop_
_entity_poly.entity_id
_entity_poly.type
_entity_poly.pdbx_seq_one_letter_code
_entity_poly.pdbx_strand_id
1 'polypeptide(L)'
;MPKIDNMLAILWMLSSGEKVTAKQISEKLEMNIRTVYRYIDTLSTSGVPIISDTGHNGGYTLLNNFIEAPLFFDSEEQTSLVHAAVFAEEAGYYGGEALNRAISKLSNYSNRVQEININQHLTSLEVITPVRFQTMKPYLKDLEQTITKGYSVKILYHKSGEDQSKYRLVDPYKIIYWNNKWYMIGFCHLRNTIRSFRVDRIESLVLTENKFNPPEDFSARDFFLKDPVPTEYNQEIISLVRYFKKDLAPLKVVTVGANKEIITTMGGLSIKPDISLDECTLESKDLLILPGGNTWGEDIHQLILKRVGEALELGTIIAAICGAIEALASAGYLDSRKHTSNNLEYTKMVCPNYKGEKFYEMGSVVASENLITASGVAPLEFAMEVLKKLDVFAPETLHSWYNLNKTHKPEYFFQLMNSINS
;
A
#
# COMPACT_ATOMS: atom_id res chain seq x y z
N MET A 1 -3.38 1.05 52.45
CA MET A 1 -3.40 0.11 51.30
C MET A 1 -2.78 0.77 50.06
N PRO A 2 -1.96 0.04 49.30
CA PRO A 2 -1.57 0.39 47.94
C PRO A 2 -2.76 0.81 47.06
N LYS A 3 -2.52 1.71 46.09
CA LYS A 3 -3.55 2.19 45.14
C LYS A 3 -4.26 1.04 44.41
N ILE A 4 -3.51 0.03 43.98
CA ILE A 4 -4.01 -1.13 43.24
C ILE A 4 -4.97 -1.96 44.10
N ASP A 5 -4.62 -2.23 45.36
CA ASP A 5 -5.45 -3.02 46.27
C ASP A 5 -6.81 -2.36 46.51
N ASN A 6 -6.84 -1.02 46.62
CA ASN A 6 -8.09 -0.28 46.76
C ASN A 6 -8.95 -0.35 45.50
N MET A 7 -8.35 -0.26 44.31
CA MET A 7 -9.09 -0.36 43.04
C MET A 7 -9.65 -1.77 42.82
N LEU A 8 -8.88 -2.82 43.15
CA LEU A 8 -9.35 -4.20 43.12
C LEU A 8 -10.48 -4.45 44.12
N ALA A 9 -10.37 -3.88 45.34
CA ALA A 9 -11.42 -3.97 46.33
C ALA A 9 -12.72 -3.29 45.86
N ILE A 10 -12.62 -2.11 45.24
CA ILE A 10 -13.77 -1.44 44.62
C ILE A 10 -14.38 -2.33 43.53
N LEU A 11 -13.57 -2.90 42.64
CA LEU A 11 -14.06 -3.78 41.57
C LEU A 11 -14.79 -5.01 42.14
N TRP A 12 -14.26 -5.63 43.18
CA TRP A 12 -14.92 -6.75 43.87
C TRP A 12 -16.23 -6.34 44.52
N MET A 13 -16.26 -5.16 45.15
CA MET A 13 -17.50 -4.62 45.72
C MET A 13 -18.59 -4.41 44.67
N LEU A 14 -18.22 -4.01 43.44
CA LEU A 14 -19.18 -3.84 42.35
C LEU A 14 -19.53 -5.15 41.62
N SER A 15 -18.70 -6.19 41.75
CA SER A 15 -18.92 -7.52 41.14
C SER A 15 -19.99 -8.37 41.82
N SER A 16 -20.46 -7.96 43.01
CA SER A 16 -21.54 -8.66 43.73
C SER A 16 -22.91 -8.53 43.05
N GLY A 17 -23.04 -7.66 42.03
CA GLY A 17 -24.30 -7.35 41.36
C GLY A 17 -25.19 -6.37 42.13
N GLU A 18 -24.78 -5.96 43.34
CA GLU A 18 -25.50 -4.98 44.15
C GLU A 18 -25.04 -3.55 43.86
N LYS A 19 -25.97 -2.59 43.97
CA LYS A 19 -25.66 -1.17 43.83
C LYS A 19 -24.97 -0.63 45.07
N VAL A 20 -23.78 -0.06 44.89
CA VAL A 20 -22.94 0.45 45.99
C VAL A 20 -22.70 1.95 45.86
N THR A 21 -23.01 2.71 46.90
CA THR A 21 -22.79 4.17 46.94
C THR A 21 -21.33 4.53 47.19
N ALA A 22 -20.90 5.72 46.74
CA ALA A 22 -19.58 6.27 47.05
C ALA A 22 -19.30 6.31 48.56
N LYS A 23 -20.34 6.60 49.36
CA LYS A 23 -20.26 6.64 50.82
C LYS A 23 -19.96 5.26 51.40
N GLN A 24 -20.68 4.22 50.97
CA GLN A 24 -20.43 2.84 51.41
C GLN A 24 -19.02 2.37 51.04
N ILE A 25 -18.52 2.71 49.85
CA ILE A 25 -17.14 2.41 49.44
C ILE A 25 -16.14 3.15 50.35
N SER A 26 -16.39 4.44 50.61
CA SER A 26 -15.52 5.28 51.44
C SER A 26 -15.43 4.79 52.89
N GLU A 27 -16.55 4.34 53.46
CA GLU A 27 -16.62 3.81 54.83
C GLU A 27 -15.98 2.42 54.91
N LYS A 28 -16.24 1.55 53.93
CA LYS A 28 -15.73 0.17 53.93
C LYS A 28 -14.21 0.10 53.75
N LEU A 29 -13.66 0.99 52.92
CA LEU A 29 -12.22 1.04 52.62
C LEU A 29 -11.48 2.16 53.39
N GLU A 30 -12.16 2.79 54.36
CA GLU A 30 -11.62 3.85 55.22
C GLU A 30 -10.88 4.96 54.45
N MET A 31 -11.48 5.43 53.35
CA MET A 31 -10.87 6.42 52.46
C MET A 31 -11.76 7.64 52.23
N ASN A 32 -11.15 8.74 51.79
CA ASN A 32 -11.90 9.96 51.47
C ASN A 32 -12.83 9.72 50.25
N ILE A 33 -14.07 10.21 50.31
CA ILE A 33 -15.05 10.06 49.23
C ILE A 33 -14.58 10.61 47.87
N ARG A 34 -13.75 11.67 47.85
CA ARG A 34 -13.12 12.17 46.61
C ARG A 34 -12.13 11.18 46.01
N THR A 35 -11.49 10.37 46.85
CA THR A 35 -10.58 9.30 46.39
C THR A 35 -11.37 8.17 45.74
N VAL A 36 -12.57 7.86 46.26
CA VAL A 36 -13.50 6.90 45.63
C VAL A 36 -13.86 7.36 44.22
N TYR A 37 -14.30 8.61 44.05
CA TYR A 37 -14.62 9.16 42.72
C TYR A 37 -13.43 9.04 41.76
N ARG A 38 -12.24 9.44 42.20
CA ARG A 38 -11.02 9.33 41.37
C ARG A 38 -10.70 7.88 40.97
N TYR A 39 -10.91 6.90 41.86
CA TYR A 39 -10.68 5.49 41.55
C TYR A 39 -11.76 4.92 40.64
N ILE A 40 -13.02 5.30 40.80
CA ILE A 40 -14.10 4.97 39.86
C ILE A 40 -13.80 5.55 38.48
N ASP A 41 -13.35 6.80 38.40
CA ASP A 41 -12.93 7.42 37.14
C ASP A 41 -11.76 6.65 36.53
N THR A 42 -10.74 6.32 37.32
CA THR A 42 -9.57 5.55 36.84
C THR A 42 -9.99 4.17 36.31
N LEU A 43 -10.86 3.46 37.02
CA LEU A 43 -11.39 2.16 36.60
C LEU A 43 -12.21 2.30 35.32
N SER A 44 -13.05 3.33 35.21
CA SER A 44 -13.84 3.62 34.02
C SER A 44 -12.97 3.94 32.81
N THR A 45 -11.91 4.74 32.99
CA THR A 45 -10.91 5.01 31.94
C THR A 45 -10.11 3.77 31.56
N SER A 46 -9.93 2.82 32.49
CA SER A 46 -9.27 1.54 32.23
C SER A 46 -10.19 0.50 31.57
N GLY A 47 -11.38 0.90 31.10
CA GLY A 47 -12.29 0.01 30.38
C GLY A 47 -13.29 -0.77 31.24
N VAL A 48 -13.37 -0.51 32.55
CA VAL A 48 -14.38 -1.14 33.41
C VAL A 48 -15.75 -0.48 33.16
N PRO A 49 -16.81 -1.23 32.79
CA PRO A 49 -18.12 -0.66 32.47
C PRO A 49 -18.93 -0.40 33.74
N ILE A 50 -18.56 0.68 34.44
CA ILE A 50 -19.24 1.15 35.65
C ILE A 50 -20.43 2.03 35.25
N ILE A 51 -21.61 1.70 35.76
CA ILE A 51 -22.82 2.52 35.66
C ILE A 51 -22.93 3.38 36.92
N SER A 52 -23.20 4.67 36.74
CA SER A 52 -23.40 5.63 37.83
C SER A 52 -24.80 6.22 37.77
N ASP A 53 -25.64 5.87 38.75
CA ASP A 53 -26.96 6.48 38.92
C ASP A 53 -26.90 7.63 39.93
N THR A 54 -27.51 8.78 39.62
CA THR A 54 -27.59 9.94 40.53
C THR A 54 -28.92 9.98 41.30
N GLY A 55 -28.93 10.54 42.51
CA GLY A 55 -30.13 10.71 43.34
C GLY A 55 -30.12 9.92 44.66
N HIS A 56 -31.26 9.93 45.38
CA HIS A 56 -31.39 9.33 46.72
C HIS A 56 -31.15 7.80 46.75
N ASN A 57 -31.43 7.12 45.63
CA ASN A 57 -31.14 5.69 45.39
C ASN A 57 -30.03 5.49 44.33
N GLY A 58 -29.15 6.48 44.19
CA GLY A 58 -28.01 6.45 43.29
C GLY A 58 -26.91 5.50 43.76
N GLY A 59 -25.87 5.31 42.94
CA GLY A 59 -24.74 4.44 43.26
C GLY A 59 -24.10 3.85 42.01
N TYR A 60 -23.07 3.04 42.25
CA TYR A 60 -22.27 2.38 41.23
C TYR A 60 -22.64 0.90 41.11
N THR A 61 -22.67 0.40 39.88
CA THR A 61 -22.88 -1.02 39.55
C THR A 61 -22.02 -1.40 38.34
N LEU A 62 -21.68 -2.68 38.19
CA LEU A 62 -21.21 -3.22 36.92
C LEU A 62 -22.41 -3.59 36.04
N LEU A 63 -22.23 -3.50 34.72
CA LEU A 63 -23.24 -3.96 33.76
C LEU A 63 -23.51 -5.47 33.94
N ASN A 64 -24.78 -5.88 34.08
CA ASN A 64 -25.26 -7.18 34.58
C ASN A 64 -24.76 -8.47 33.88
N ASN A 65 -23.95 -8.38 32.82
CA ASN A 65 -23.41 -9.55 32.09
C ASN A 65 -21.87 -9.63 32.15
N PHE A 66 -21.20 -8.72 32.85
CA PHE A 66 -19.74 -8.54 32.83
C PHE A 66 -18.93 -9.61 33.60
N ILE A 67 -19.60 -10.56 34.26
CA ILE A 67 -18.97 -11.45 35.26
C ILE A 67 -18.17 -12.60 34.62
N GLU A 68 -18.42 -12.98 33.36
CA GLU A 68 -17.85 -14.23 32.80
C GLU A 68 -16.43 -14.13 32.20
N ALA A 69 -15.91 -12.94 31.88
CA ALA A 69 -14.48 -12.70 31.60
C ALA A 69 -14.27 -11.20 31.33
N PRO A 70 -13.68 -10.41 32.25
CA PRO A 70 -13.50 -9.00 32.00
C PRO A 70 -12.25 -8.80 31.14
N LEU A 71 -12.43 -8.74 29.83
CA LEU A 71 -11.45 -8.09 28.97
C LEU A 71 -11.64 -6.59 29.15
N PHE A 72 -10.71 -5.96 29.85
CA PHE A 72 -10.68 -4.52 30.02
C PHE A 72 -10.06 -3.89 28.78
N PHE A 73 -10.85 -3.14 28.02
CA PHE A 73 -10.36 -2.31 26.92
C PHE A 73 -10.73 -0.87 27.20
N ASP A 74 -9.73 0.02 27.25
CA ASP A 74 -9.99 1.45 27.25
C ASP A 74 -10.62 1.90 25.92
N SER A 75 -11.00 3.18 25.83
CA SER A 75 -11.64 3.71 24.62
C SER A 75 -10.74 3.64 23.38
N GLU A 76 -9.43 3.80 23.53
CA GLU A 76 -8.48 3.78 22.41
C GLU A 76 -8.27 2.35 21.91
N GLU A 77 -8.19 1.38 22.83
CA GLU A 77 -8.13 -0.05 22.52
C GLU A 77 -9.42 -0.53 21.82
N GLN A 78 -10.59 -0.12 22.32
CA GLN A 78 -11.88 -0.44 21.69
C GLN A 78 -11.95 0.12 20.25
N THR A 79 -11.63 1.40 20.07
CA THR A 79 -11.62 2.04 18.74
C THR A 79 -10.63 1.35 17.79
N SER A 80 -9.44 0.98 18.29
CA SER A 80 -8.42 0.28 17.49
C SER A 80 -8.90 -1.11 17.04
N LEU A 81 -9.56 -1.86 17.93
CA LEU A 81 -10.15 -3.17 17.60
C LEU A 81 -11.27 -3.05 16.56
N VAL A 82 -12.12 -2.02 16.71
CA VAL A 82 -13.19 -1.71 15.75
C VAL A 82 -12.62 -1.36 14.37
N HIS A 83 -11.62 -0.48 14.30
CA HIS A 83 -10.97 -0.14 13.03
C HIS A 83 -10.29 -1.36 12.40
N ALA A 84 -9.55 -2.14 13.18
CA ALA A 84 -8.92 -3.38 12.71
C ALA A 84 -9.96 -4.37 12.16
N ALA A 85 -11.15 -4.43 12.76
CA ALA A 85 -12.24 -5.25 12.27
C ALA A 85 -12.74 -4.81 10.89
N VAL A 86 -12.95 -3.52 10.69
CA VAL A 86 -13.33 -2.95 9.39
C VAL A 86 -12.26 -3.28 8.34
N PHE A 87 -10.98 -3.03 8.64
CA PHE A 87 -9.89 -3.38 7.72
C PHE A 87 -9.84 -4.87 7.38
N ALA A 88 -10.04 -5.75 8.36
CA ALA A 88 -9.99 -7.19 8.14
C ALA A 88 -11.17 -7.69 7.30
N GLU A 89 -12.39 -7.22 7.55
CA GLU A 89 -13.56 -7.57 6.75
C GLU A 89 -13.37 -7.14 5.30
N GLU A 90 -12.92 -5.90 5.10
CA GLU A 90 -12.70 -5.28 3.79
C GLU A 90 -11.53 -5.90 3.02
N ALA A 91 -10.50 -6.36 3.74
CA ALA A 91 -9.43 -7.19 3.17
C ALA A 91 -9.90 -8.61 2.79
N GLY A 92 -11.13 -9.01 3.09
CA GLY A 92 -11.64 -10.35 2.79
C GLY A 92 -11.20 -11.44 3.77
N TYR A 93 -10.88 -11.08 5.01
CA TYR A 93 -10.50 -12.03 6.04
C TYR A 93 -11.60 -13.07 6.29
N TYR A 94 -11.22 -14.35 6.43
CA TYR A 94 -12.17 -15.46 6.61
C TYR A 94 -12.90 -15.42 7.96
N GLY A 95 -12.31 -14.73 8.96
CA GLY A 95 -12.87 -14.63 10.31
C GLY A 95 -13.91 -13.52 10.49
N GLY A 96 -14.38 -12.87 9.43
CA GLY A 96 -15.29 -11.73 9.47
C GLY A 96 -16.51 -11.90 10.38
N GLU A 97 -17.22 -13.03 10.31
CA GLU A 97 -18.36 -13.28 11.21
C GLU A 97 -17.98 -13.39 12.69
N ALA A 98 -16.85 -14.04 12.98
CA ALA A 98 -16.37 -14.17 14.35
C ALA A 98 -15.93 -12.80 14.90
N LEU A 99 -15.34 -11.99 14.04
CA LEU A 99 -14.94 -10.63 14.32
C LEU A 99 -16.15 -9.72 14.56
N ASN A 100 -17.18 -9.79 13.72
CA ASN A 100 -18.44 -9.08 13.93
C ASN A 100 -19.09 -9.48 15.26
N ARG A 101 -19.12 -10.77 15.60
CA ARG A 101 -19.59 -11.22 16.93
C ARG A 101 -18.73 -10.66 18.07
N ALA A 102 -17.42 -10.54 17.89
CA ALA A 102 -16.53 -9.94 18.89
C ALA A 102 -16.79 -8.44 19.05
N ILE A 103 -16.97 -7.70 17.96
CA ILE A 103 -17.34 -6.28 17.99
C ILE A 103 -18.72 -6.08 18.63
N SER A 104 -19.71 -6.91 18.30
CA SER A 104 -21.02 -6.86 18.99
C SER A 104 -20.92 -7.16 20.48
N LYS A 105 -19.97 -7.99 20.90
CA LYS A 105 -19.72 -8.19 22.34
C LYS A 105 -19.10 -6.93 22.97
N LEU A 106 -18.15 -6.28 22.31
CA LEU A 106 -17.57 -5.01 22.79
C LEU A 106 -18.64 -3.93 22.98
N SER A 107 -19.59 -3.81 22.04
CA SER A 107 -20.72 -2.89 22.19
C SER A 107 -21.66 -3.30 23.32
N ASN A 108 -21.96 -4.60 23.47
CA ASN A 108 -22.88 -5.09 24.50
C ASN A 108 -22.33 -4.99 25.94
N TYR A 109 -21.02 -4.88 26.11
CA TYR A 109 -20.38 -4.68 27.41
C TYR A 109 -20.03 -3.21 27.69
N SER A 110 -20.39 -2.31 26.79
CA SER A 110 -20.18 -0.88 26.92
C SER A 110 -21.37 -0.18 27.58
N ASN A 111 -21.11 0.91 28.30
CA ASN A 111 -22.17 1.83 28.72
C ASN A 111 -22.68 2.65 27.52
N ARG A 112 -23.81 3.35 27.66
CA ARG A 112 -24.44 4.12 26.56
C ARG A 112 -23.50 5.16 25.92
N VAL A 113 -22.57 5.73 26.69
CA VAL A 113 -21.59 6.72 26.17
C VAL A 113 -20.52 6.01 25.33
N GLN A 114 -19.99 4.89 25.82
CA GLN A 114 -19.02 4.04 25.11
C GLN A 114 -19.62 3.46 23.82
N GLU A 115 -20.88 3.01 23.85
CA GLU A 115 -21.60 2.48 22.68
C GLU A 115 -21.76 3.54 21.57
N ILE A 116 -22.12 4.78 21.94
CA ILE A 116 -22.21 5.89 20.97
C ILE A 116 -20.85 6.15 20.33
N ASN A 117 -19.77 6.19 21.12
CA ASN A 117 -18.42 6.38 20.59
C ASN A 117 -18.01 5.24 19.65
N ILE A 118 -18.23 3.98 20.02
CA ILE A 118 -17.94 2.81 19.18
C ILE A 118 -18.71 2.90 17.85
N ASN A 119 -20.00 3.21 17.88
CA ASN A 119 -20.83 3.33 16.68
C ASN A 119 -20.40 4.50 15.80
N GLN A 120 -20.01 5.64 16.39
CA GLN A 120 -19.45 6.76 15.63
C GLN A 120 -18.17 6.34 14.89
N HIS A 121 -17.27 5.61 15.57
CA HIS A 121 -16.05 5.11 14.96
C HIS A 121 -16.32 4.14 13.81
N LEU A 122 -17.28 3.22 13.96
CA LEU A 122 -17.75 2.32 12.88
C LEU A 122 -18.23 3.09 11.65
N THR A 123 -18.93 4.21 11.83
CA THR A 123 -19.44 5.03 10.71
C THR A 123 -18.45 6.05 10.15
N SER A 124 -17.37 6.34 10.89
CA SER A 124 -16.38 7.37 10.52
C SER A 124 -15.27 6.86 9.60
N LEU A 125 -15.14 5.53 9.50
CA LEU A 125 -14.09 4.85 8.73
C LEU A 125 -14.75 4.02 7.63
N GLU A 126 -14.47 4.37 6.38
CA GLU A 126 -14.78 3.53 5.23
C GLU A 126 -13.47 3.05 4.59
N VAL A 127 -13.38 1.75 4.31
CA VAL A 127 -12.25 1.16 3.58
C VAL A 127 -12.79 0.71 2.23
N ILE A 128 -12.28 1.31 1.16
CA ILE A 128 -12.69 0.99 -0.20
C ILE A 128 -11.76 -0.08 -0.77
N THR A 129 -12.31 -1.26 -1.04
CA THR A 129 -11.54 -2.41 -1.54
C THR A 129 -12.24 -3.05 -2.76
N PRO A 130 -11.51 -3.61 -3.74
CA PRO A 130 -12.14 -4.19 -4.93
C PRO A 130 -13.04 -5.39 -4.61
N VAL A 131 -14.18 -5.53 -5.30
CA VAL A 131 -15.29 -6.48 -5.03
C VAL A 131 -14.94 -7.99 -5.07
N ARG A 132 -13.69 -8.41 -5.26
CA ARG A 132 -13.31 -9.81 -5.57
C ARG A 132 -13.09 -10.75 -4.36
N PHE A 133 -13.38 -10.34 -3.13
CA PHE A 133 -12.93 -11.08 -1.93
C PHE A 133 -13.82 -12.26 -1.47
N GLN A 134 -15.10 -12.32 -1.86
CA GLN A 134 -16.04 -13.30 -1.29
C GLN A 134 -15.71 -14.76 -1.65
N THR A 135 -15.13 -15.02 -2.82
CA THR A 135 -14.83 -16.38 -3.29
C THR A 135 -13.58 -16.99 -2.64
N MET A 136 -12.78 -16.20 -1.93
CA MET A 136 -11.47 -16.62 -1.42
C MET A 136 -11.48 -17.00 0.07
N LYS A 137 -12.52 -16.59 0.83
CA LYS A 137 -12.61 -16.83 2.29
C LYS A 137 -12.41 -18.31 2.67
N PRO A 138 -12.99 -19.31 1.96
CA PRO A 138 -12.75 -20.73 2.28
C PRO A 138 -11.28 -21.13 2.12
N TYR A 139 -10.64 -20.72 1.03
CA TYR A 139 -9.24 -21.05 0.77
C TYR A 139 -8.29 -20.44 1.79
N LEU A 140 -8.53 -19.21 2.24
CA LEU A 140 -7.72 -18.59 3.28
C LEU A 140 -7.79 -19.36 4.61
N LYS A 141 -8.99 -19.82 4.97
CA LYS A 141 -9.20 -20.64 6.17
C LYS A 141 -8.49 -21.98 6.06
N ASP A 142 -8.64 -22.68 4.94
CA ASP A 142 -7.99 -23.98 4.73
C ASP A 142 -6.46 -23.87 4.67
N LEU A 143 -5.95 -22.79 4.06
CA LEU A 143 -4.52 -22.49 4.03
C LEU A 143 -3.96 -22.22 5.43
N GLU A 144 -4.64 -21.43 6.26
CA GLU A 144 -4.21 -21.18 7.64
C GLU A 144 -4.14 -22.49 8.44
N GLN A 145 -5.18 -23.32 8.34
CA GLN A 145 -5.22 -24.60 9.04
C GLN A 145 -4.12 -25.58 8.58
N THR A 146 -3.79 -25.59 7.29
CA THR A 146 -2.74 -26.46 6.75
C THR A 146 -1.35 -26.00 7.13
N ILE A 147 -1.10 -24.69 7.14
CA ILE A 147 0.15 -24.10 7.63
C ILE A 147 0.36 -24.49 9.10
N THR A 148 -0.66 -24.28 9.94
CA THR A 148 -0.60 -24.58 11.38
C THR A 148 -0.37 -26.08 11.66
N LYS A 149 -0.87 -26.97 10.79
CA LYS A 149 -0.71 -28.43 10.94
C LYS A 149 0.48 -29.03 10.17
N GLY A 150 1.15 -28.25 9.32
CA GLY A 150 2.27 -28.70 8.48
C GLY A 150 1.87 -29.68 7.37
N TYR A 151 0.70 -29.49 6.74
CA TYR A 151 0.25 -30.33 5.62
C TYR A 151 0.41 -29.66 4.26
N SER A 152 0.90 -30.40 3.26
CA SER A 152 0.96 -29.94 1.88
C SER A 152 -0.45 -29.78 1.30
N VAL A 153 -0.59 -28.88 0.33
CA VAL A 153 -1.84 -28.64 -0.42
C VAL A 153 -1.64 -28.90 -1.90
N LYS A 154 -2.65 -29.48 -2.52
CA LYS A 154 -2.73 -29.60 -3.98
C LYS A 154 -3.65 -28.49 -4.49
N ILE A 155 -3.08 -27.54 -5.24
CA ILE A 155 -3.80 -26.41 -5.80
C ILE A 155 -3.95 -26.55 -7.31
N LEU A 156 -5.13 -26.26 -7.85
CA LEU A 156 -5.33 -25.98 -9.27
C LEU A 156 -5.09 -24.49 -9.47
N TYR A 157 -3.99 -24.15 -10.15
CA TYR A 157 -3.49 -22.78 -10.20
C TYR A 157 -3.51 -22.23 -11.62
N HIS A 158 -4.18 -21.09 -11.80
CA HIS A 158 -4.19 -20.35 -13.06
C HIS A 158 -3.07 -19.30 -13.08
N LYS A 159 -2.08 -19.48 -13.96
CA LYS A 159 -0.98 -18.51 -14.11
C LYS A 159 -1.34 -17.48 -15.18
N SER A 160 -1.08 -16.20 -14.90
CA SER A 160 -1.24 -15.12 -15.87
C SER A 160 -0.46 -15.41 -17.16
N GLY A 161 -1.14 -15.36 -18.30
CA GLY A 161 -0.56 -15.61 -19.63
C GLY A 161 -0.45 -17.09 -20.02
N GLU A 162 -1.05 -18.01 -19.26
CA GLU A 162 -1.21 -19.42 -19.65
C GLU A 162 -2.70 -19.74 -19.82
N ASP A 163 -3.08 -20.39 -20.93
CA ASP A 163 -4.49 -20.75 -21.20
C ASP A 163 -5.02 -21.89 -20.32
N GLN A 164 -4.13 -22.61 -19.63
CA GLN A 164 -4.48 -23.79 -18.85
C GLN A 164 -3.99 -23.74 -17.42
N SER A 165 -4.91 -23.98 -16.49
CA SER A 165 -4.64 -24.15 -15.07
C SER A 165 -3.95 -25.49 -14.82
N LYS A 166 -2.97 -25.49 -13.91
CA LYS A 166 -2.14 -26.68 -13.64
C LYS A 166 -2.21 -27.03 -12.16
N TYR A 167 -2.28 -28.33 -11.88
CA TYR A 167 -2.13 -28.82 -10.52
C TYR A 167 -0.70 -28.63 -10.03
N ARG A 168 -0.57 -28.14 -8.79
CA ARG A 168 0.70 -28.00 -8.09
C ARG A 168 0.56 -28.54 -6.68
N LEU A 169 1.50 -29.38 -6.28
CA LEU A 169 1.71 -29.72 -4.88
C LEU A 169 2.60 -28.64 -4.26
N VAL A 170 2.13 -28.05 -3.15
CA VAL A 170 2.82 -26.95 -2.48
C VAL A 170 2.84 -27.20 -0.98
N ASP A 171 3.96 -26.93 -0.34
CA ASP A 171 4.09 -26.89 1.12
C ASP A 171 3.88 -25.44 1.58
N PRO A 172 2.70 -25.06 2.09
CA PRO A 172 2.40 -23.67 2.41
C PRO A 172 3.10 -23.25 3.70
N TYR A 173 3.88 -22.17 3.66
CA TYR A 173 4.64 -21.69 4.82
C TYR A 173 3.96 -20.53 5.53
N LYS A 174 3.47 -19.52 4.78
CA LYS A 174 2.73 -18.36 5.33
C LYS A 174 1.76 -17.78 4.31
N ILE A 175 0.76 -17.06 4.82
CA ILE A 175 -0.13 -16.19 4.04
C ILE A 175 0.30 -14.73 4.26
N ILE A 176 0.31 -13.93 3.20
CA ILE A 176 0.63 -12.49 3.22
C ILE A 176 -0.49 -11.71 2.54
N TYR A 177 -0.91 -10.60 3.14
CA TYR A 177 -1.74 -9.59 2.50
C TYR A 177 -0.86 -8.44 2.02
N TRP A 178 -0.87 -8.16 0.72
CA TRP A 178 -0.08 -7.08 0.12
C TRP A 178 -0.79 -6.48 -1.09
N ASN A 179 -0.79 -5.16 -1.20
CA ASN A 179 -1.40 -4.41 -2.32
C ASN A 179 -2.82 -4.92 -2.68
N ASN A 180 -3.69 -4.99 -1.66
CA ASN A 180 -5.06 -5.47 -1.73
C ASN A 180 -5.25 -6.89 -2.27
N LYS A 181 -4.24 -7.77 -2.08
CA LYS A 181 -4.25 -9.15 -2.56
C LYS A 181 -3.66 -10.09 -1.52
N TRP A 182 -4.19 -11.31 -1.49
CA TRP A 182 -3.69 -12.40 -0.67
C TRP A 182 -2.71 -13.27 -1.45
N TYR A 183 -1.61 -13.62 -0.80
CA TYR A 183 -0.56 -14.49 -1.31
C TYR A 183 -0.29 -15.60 -0.31
N MET A 184 -0.10 -16.81 -0.81
CA MET A 184 0.48 -17.92 -0.06
C MET A 184 1.92 -18.10 -0.53
N ILE A 185 2.86 -18.18 0.42
CA ILE A 185 4.25 -18.49 0.15
C ILE A 185 4.49 -19.92 0.57
N GLY A 186 5.13 -20.69 -0.30
CA GLY A 186 5.38 -22.09 -0.03
C GLY A 186 6.35 -22.74 -1.00
N PHE A 187 6.82 -23.93 -0.65
CA PHE A 187 7.71 -24.70 -1.50
C PHE A 187 6.91 -25.41 -2.60
N CYS A 188 7.23 -25.09 -3.86
CA CYS A 188 6.56 -25.67 -5.01
C CYS A 188 7.29 -26.93 -5.48
N HIS A 189 6.72 -28.11 -5.24
CA HIS A 189 7.31 -29.38 -5.64
C HIS A 189 7.53 -29.51 -7.16
N LEU A 190 6.66 -28.90 -7.97
CA LEU A 190 6.82 -28.90 -9.43
C LEU A 190 8.05 -28.11 -9.90
N ARG A 191 8.48 -27.09 -9.16
CA ARG A 191 9.59 -26.20 -9.53
C ARG A 191 10.80 -26.34 -8.63
N ASN A 192 10.70 -27.21 -7.61
CA ASN A 192 11.73 -27.46 -6.61
C ASN A 192 12.29 -26.18 -5.97
N THR A 193 11.42 -25.21 -5.68
CA THR A 193 11.82 -23.90 -5.13
C THR A 193 10.66 -23.22 -4.41
N ILE A 194 10.97 -22.31 -3.48
CA ILE A 194 9.99 -21.48 -2.77
C ILE A 194 9.41 -20.46 -3.74
N ARG A 195 8.09 -20.27 -3.73
CA ARG A 195 7.38 -19.31 -4.58
C ARG A 195 6.23 -18.65 -3.85
N SER A 196 5.83 -17.48 -4.34
CA SER A 196 4.57 -16.84 -3.99
C SER A 196 3.44 -17.26 -4.94
N PHE A 197 2.25 -17.48 -4.38
CA PHE A 197 1.04 -17.88 -5.08
C PHE A 197 -0.09 -16.94 -4.72
N ARG A 198 -0.60 -16.21 -5.70
CA ARG A 198 -1.81 -15.41 -5.54
C ARG A 198 -3.03 -16.26 -5.26
N VAL A 199 -3.68 -16.05 -4.11
CA VAL A 199 -4.81 -16.88 -3.67
C VAL A 199 -6.03 -16.68 -4.58
N ASP A 200 -6.20 -15.49 -5.16
CA ASP A 200 -7.30 -15.17 -6.09
C ASP A 200 -7.20 -15.94 -7.43
N ARG A 201 -6.07 -16.59 -7.69
CA ARG A 201 -5.81 -17.42 -8.87
C ARG A 201 -5.90 -18.93 -8.60
N ILE A 202 -6.28 -19.32 -7.37
CA ILE A 202 -6.52 -20.71 -7.01
C ILE A 202 -7.96 -21.05 -7.39
N GLU A 203 -8.13 -21.95 -8.35
CA GLU A 203 -9.45 -22.42 -8.80
C GLU A 203 -9.98 -23.54 -7.90
N SER A 204 -9.08 -24.34 -7.33
CA SER A 204 -9.39 -25.43 -6.41
C SER A 204 -8.23 -25.67 -5.46
N LEU A 205 -8.54 -25.95 -4.20
CA LEU A 205 -7.58 -26.31 -3.16
C LEU A 205 -8.02 -27.64 -2.54
N VAL A 206 -7.11 -28.60 -2.51
CA VAL A 206 -7.33 -29.92 -1.91
C VAL A 206 -6.25 -30.18 -0.85
N LEU A 207 -6.71 -30.49 0.35
CA LEU A 207 -5.87 -30.90 1.47
C LEU A 207 -5.23 -32.25 1.17
N THR A 208 -3.96 -32.40 1.51
CA THR A 208 -3.26 -33.69 1.40
C THR A 208 -2.86 -34.21 2.77
N GLU A 209 -2.53 -35.50 2.86
CA GLU A 209 -2.01 -36.12 4.08
C GLU A 209 -0.47 -35.96 4.20
N ASN A 210 0.18 -35.39 3.18
CA ASN A 210 1.62 -35.20 3.16
C ASN A 210 2.02 -34.14 4.19
N LYS A 211 2.95 -34.49 5.07
CA LYS A 211 3.51 -33.56 6.05
C LYS A 211 4.83 -32.99 5.57
N PHE A 212 5.08 -31.74 5.92
CA PHE A 212 6.36 -31.07 5.73
C PHE A 212 6.75 -30.31 7.01
N ASN A 213 8.03 -30.04 7.16
CA ASN A 213 8.53 -29.13 8.19
C ASN A 213 9.00 -27.84 7.50
N PRO A 214 8.43 -26.67 7.83
CA PRO A 214 8.93 -25.41 7.30
C PRO A 214 10.37 -25.17 7.78
N PRO A 215 11.22 -24.48 7.01
CA PRO A 215 12.57 -24.13 7.46
C PRO A 215 12.50 -23.19 8.67
N GLU A 216 13.26 -23.48 9.73
CA GLU A 216 13.19 -22.75 11.01
C GLU A 216 13.52 -21.25 10.86
N ASP A 217 14.49 -20.90 10.01
CA ASP A 217 14.94 -19.52 9.79
C ASP A 217 14.27 -18.82 8.58
N PHE A 218 13.16 -19.37 8.06
CA PHE A 218 12.52 -18.80 6.87
C PHE A 218 11.68 -17.55 7.18
N SER A 219 12.10 -16.40 6.66
CA SER A 219 11.32 -15.17 6.65
C SER A 219 10.49 -15.05 5.37
N ALA A 220 9.19 -15.36 5.48
CA ALA A 220 8.24 -15.18 4.37
C ALA A 220 8.14 -13.72 3.92
N ARG A 221 8.28 -12.76 4.84
CA ARG A 221 8.26 -11.32 4.52
C ARG A 221 9.45 -10.95 3.65
N ASP A 222 10.66 -11.34 4.04
CA ASP A 222 11.87 -11.00 3.29
C ASP A 222 11.90 -11.71 1.94
N PHE A 223 11.45 -12.97 1.90
CA PHE A 223 11.28 -13.68 0.64
C PHE A 223 10.31 -12.94 -0.28
N PHE A 224 9.14 -12.51 0.23
CA PHE A 224 8.12 -11.84 -0.57
C PHE A 224 8.55 -10.46 -1.09
N LEU A 225 9.38 -9.75 -0.33
CA LEU A 225 9.91 -8.45 -0.74
C LEU A 225 11.10 -8.58 -1.72
N LYS A 226 11.85 -9.69 -1.66
CA LYS A 226 12.99 -9.96 -2.54
C LYS A 226 12.62 -10.72 -3.83
N ASP A 227 11.62 -11.60 -3.77
CA ASP A 227 11.07 -12.30 -4.93
C ASP A 227 10.05 -11.35 -5.58
N PRO A 228 10.33 -10.79 -6.78
CA PRO A 228 9.33 -10.04 -7.49
C PRO A 228 8.18 -10.99 -7.78
N VAL A 229 7.09 -10.86 -7.02
CA VAL A 229 5.76 -11.23 -7.51
C VAL A 229 5.70 -10.70 -8.94
N PRO A 230 5.22 -11.46 -9.94
CA PRO A 230 4.93 -10.89 -11.25
C PRO A 230 3.87 -9.81 -11.02
N THR A 231 4.32 -8.60 -10.75
CA THR A 231 3.51 -7.43 -10.58
C THR A 231 2.75 -7.32 -11.88
N GLU A 232 1.45 -7.05 -11.77
CA GLU A 232 0.61 -6.71 -12.90
C GLU A 232 1.03 -5.35 -13.49
N TYR A 233 2.29 -5.21 -13.87
CA TYR A 233 2.80 -4.13 -14.71
C TYR A 233 2.02 -4.08 -16.03
N ASN A 234 1.50 -5.24 -16.46
CA ASN A 234 0.58 -5.28 -17.58
C ASN A 234 -0.74 -4.56 -17.32
N GLN A 235 -1.31 -4.48 -16.11
CA GLN A 235 -2.61 -3.80 -15.93
C GLN A 235 -2.51 -2.27 -16.03
N GLU A 236 -1.44 -1.65 -15.52
CA GLU A 236 -1.25 -0.20 -15.67
C GLU A 236 -0.86 0.18 -17.11
N ILE A 237 -0.03 -0.62 -17.79
CA ILE A 237 0.25 -0.43 -19.22
C ILE A 237 -1.03 -0.64 -20.06
N ILE A 238 -1.85 -1.66 -19.77
CA ILE A 238 -3.16 -1.89 -20.39
C ILE A 238 -4.11 -0.69 -20.13
N SER A 239 -3.98 0.00 -19.00
CA SER A 239 -4.83 1.16 -18.65
C SER A 239 -4.51 2.44 -19.41
N LEU A 240 -3.31 2.56 -20.00
CA LEU A 240 -2.94 3.70 -20.83
C LEU A 240 -3.20 3.42 -22.31
N VAL A 241 -2.96 2.18 -22.76
CA VAL A 241 -3.21 1.71 -24.14
C VAL A 241 -4.65 1.94 -24.59
N ARG A 242 -5.63 1.85 -23.68
CA ARG A 242 -7.05 2.12 -24.00
C ARG A 242 -7.33 3.54 -24.51
N TYR A 243 -6.41 4.47 -24.30
CA TYR A 243 -6.53 5.88 -24.69
C TYR A 243 -5.70 6.22 -25.94
N PHE A 244 -4.98 5.24 -26.50
CA PHE A 244 -4.18 5.45 -27.70
C PHE A 244 -5.11 5.66 -28.90
N LYS A 245 -4.64 6.41 -29.90
CA LYS A 245 -5.35 6.52 -31.19
C LYS A 245 -5.61 5.12 -31.76
N LYS A 246 -6.81 4.89 -32.28
CA LYS A 246 -7.20 3.68 -33.01
C LYS A 246 -6.15 3.47 -34.11
N ASP A 247 -5.54 2.28 -34.17
CA ASP A 247 -4.45 1.87 -35.10
C ASP A 247 -3.00 2.02 -34.60
N LEU A 248 -2.75 2.58 -33.41
CA LEU A 248 -1.42 2.51 -32.80
C LEU A 248 -1.24 1.23 -32.01
N ALA A 249 -0.18 0.48 -32.32
CA ALA A 249 0.26 -0.62 -31.49
C ALA A 249 0.69 -0.10 -30.09
N PRO A 250 0.48 -0.88 -29.02
CA PRO A 250 0.97 -0.52 -27.69
C PRO A 250 2.46 -0.20 -27.71
N LEU A 251 2.84 0.94 -27.14
CA LEU A 251 4.24 1.29 -26.98
C LEU A 251 4.83 0.46 -25.85
N LYS A 252 5.65 -0.54 -26.19
CA LYS A 252 6.30 -1.39 -25.20
C LYS A 252 7.41 -0.61 -24.52
N VAL A 253 7.28 -0.44 -23.20
CA VAL A 253 8.38 0.08 -22.38
C VAL A 253 9.38 -1.05 -22.16
N VAL A 254 10.65 -0.80 -22.47
CA VAL A 254 11.77 -1.73 -22.24
C VAL A 254 12.70 -1.10 -21.21
N THR A 255 12.98 -1.83 -20.14
CA THR A 255 13.89 -1.37 -19.08
C THR A 255 15.33 -1.63 -19.45
N VAL A 256 16.14 -0.57 -19.49
CA VAL A 256 17.57 -0.62 -19.85
C VAL A 256 18.41 -0.33 -18.62
N GLY A 257 19.21 -1.31 -18.20
CA GLY A 257 20.15 -1.14 -17.09
C GLY A 257 21.57 -0.88 -17.58
N ALA A 258 22.42 -0.28 -16.74
CA ALA A 258 23.86 -0.21 -17.01
C ALA A 258 24.44 -1.61 -17.27
N ASN A 259 23.90 -2.62 -16.57
CA ASN A 259 24.08 -4.05 -16.78
C ASN A 259 22.74 -4.77 -16.49
N LYS A 260 22.73 -6.10 -16.45
CA LYS A 260 21.52 -6.92 -16.15
C LYS A 260 21.33 -7.24 -14.67
N GLU A 261 22.13 -6.65 -13.78
CA GLU A 261 21.95 -6.83 -12.34
C GLU A 261 20.66 -6.18 -11.87
N ILE A 262 20.10 -6.74 -10.80
CA ILE A 262 18.89 -6.20 -10.17
C ILE A 262 19.22 -4.84 -9.56
N ILE A 263 18.40 -3.84 -9.86
CA ILE A 263 18.48 -2.51 -9.24
C ILE A 263 17.35 -2.34 -8.22
N THR A 264 17.54 -1.42 -7.27
CA THR A 264 16.54 -1.08 -6.26
C THR A 264 16.08 0.36 -6.43
N THR A 265 14.77 0.59 -6.61
CA THR A 265 14.21 1.95 -6.69
C THR A 265 14.25 2.64 -5.32
N MET A 266 14.06 3.96 -5.29
CA MET A 266 13.97 4.71 -4.03
C MET A 266 12.87 4.18 -3.09
N GLY A 267 11.79 3.63 -3.64
CA GLY A 267 10.70 2.99 -2.89
C GLY A 267 10.98 1.55 -2.47
N GLY A 268 12.17 1.02 -2.72
CA GLY A 268 12.59 -0.34 -2.34
C GLY A 268 12.19 -1.44 -3.33
N LEU A 269 11.71 -1.10 -4.54
CA LEU A 269 11.34 -2.11 -5.54
C LEU A 269 12.59 -2.66 -6.22
N SER A 270 12.74 -3.98 -6.22
CA SER A 270 13.77 -4.68 -6.99
C SER A 270 13.33 -4.88 -8.43
N ILE A 271 14.05 -4.28 -9.39
CA ILE A 271 13.76 -4.36 -10.83
C ILE A 271 14.92 -5.05 -11.52
N LYS A 272 14.63 -6.10 -12.29
CA LYS A 272 15.59 -6.72 -13.20
C LYS A 272 15.46 -6.05 -14.58
N PRO A 273 16.53 -5.43 -15.11
CA PRO A 273 16.51 -4.86 -16.46
C PRO A 273 16.18 -5.90 -17.54
N ASP A 274 15.36 -5.52 -18.51
CA ASP A 274 15.05 -6.36 -19.68
C ASP A 274 16.30 -6.55 -20.54
N ILE A 275 17.04 -5.46 -20.76
CA ILE A 275 18.28 -5.43 -21.55
C ILE A 275 19.36 -4.63 -20.82
N SER A 276 20.61 -4.92 -21.13
CA SER A 276 21.75 -4.06 -20.76
C SER A 276 21.93 -2.92 -21.76
N LEU A 277 22.66 -1.89 -21.37
CA LEU A 277 22.99 -0.76 -22.23
C LEU A 277 23.71 -1.17 -23.53
N ASP A 278 24.54 -2.22 -23.48
CA ASP A 278 25.23 -2.76 -24.67
C ASP A 278 24.29 -3.40 -25.70
N GLU A 279 23.09 -3.83 -25.26
CA GLU A 279 22.05 -4.41 -26.13
C GLU A 279 21.05 -3.35 -26.60
N CYS A 280 21.11 -2.15 -26.04
CA CYS A 280 20.21 -1.06 -26.36
C CYS A 280 20.72 -0.30 -27.60
N THR A 281 19.90 -0.27 -28.64
CA THR A 281 20.11 0.60 -29.80
C THR A 281 19.06 1.72 -29.73
N LEU A 282 19.49 2.96 -29.92
CA LEU A 282 18.62 4.13 -29.96
C LEU A 282 18.57 4.65 -31.39
N GLU A 283 17.37 4.67 -31.97
CA GLU A 283 17.11 5.18 -33.31
C GLU A 283 16.37 6.53 -33.28
N SER A 284 16.22 7.13 -34.45
CA SER A 284 15.44 8.36 -34.60
C SER A 284 13.97 8.09 -34.26
N LYS A 285 13.35 8.97 -33.47
CA LYS A 285 11.98 8.85 -32.92
C LYS A 285 11.78 7.84 -31.77
N ASP A 286 12.80 7.09 -31.36
CA ASP A 286 12.73 6.35 -30.11
C ASP A 286 12.57 7.31 -28.92
N LEU A 287 12.08 6.80 -27.79
CA LEU A 287 11.98 7.53 -26.54
C LEU A 287 12.88 6.89 -25.48
N LEU A 288 13.80 7.68 -24.94
CA LEU A 288 14.57 7.33 -23.76
C LEU A 288 14.12 8.19 -22.58
N ILE A 289 13.70 7.52 -21.49
CA ILE A 289 13.29 8.18 -20.24
C ILE A 289 14.41 8.04 -19.22
N LEU A 290 14.88 9.18 -18.69
CA LEU A 290 15.90 9.26 -17.66
C LEU A 290 15.26 9.72 -16.34
N PRO A 291 15.03 8.83 -15.38
CA PRO A 291 14.38 9.16 -14.12
C PRO A 291 15.33 9.88 -13.15
N GLY A 292 14.75 10.55 -12.16
CA GLY A 292 15.50 11.11 -11.04
C GLY A 292 16.16 10.02 -10.19
N GLY A 293 17.26 10.37 -9.53
CA GLY A 293 17.97 9.51 -8.59
C GLY A 293 19.09 10.27 -7.91
N ASN A 294 19.57 9.74 -6.78
CA ASN A 294 20.64 10.36 -6.00
C ASN A 294 22.04 9.90 -6.45
N THR A 295 22.13 9.10 -7.51
CA THR A 295 23.35 8.40 -7.95
C THR A 295 23.91 8.93 -9.27
N TRP A 296 23.31 9.96 -9.86
CA TRP A 296 23.71 10.48 -11.18
C TRP A 296 25.14 11.04 -11.25
N GLY A 297 25.76 11.31 -10.11
CA GLY A 297 27.18 11.68 -10.04
C GLY A 297 28.16 10.50 -10.07
N GLU A 298 27.67 9.26 -10.09
CA GLU A 298 28.50 8.05 -10.08
C GLU A 298 28.96 7.64 -11.50
N ASP A 299 30.14 7.02 -11.58
CA ASP A 299 30.78 6.63 -12.84
C ASP A 299 29.97 5.61 -13.66
N ILE A 300 29.11 4.83 -13.00
CA ILE A 300 28.27 3.81 -13.66
C ILE A 300 27.37 4.39 -14.75
N HIS A 301 27.04 5.69 -14.67
CA HIS A 301 26.14 6.36 -15.63
C HIS A 301 26.88 7.03 -16.81
N GLN A 302 28.21 7.08 -16.80
CA GLN A 302 28.97 7.79 -17.84
C GLN A 302 28.71 7.22 -19.25
N LEU A 303 28.52 5.90 -19.35
CA LEU A 303 28.25 5.26 -20.63
C LEU A 303 26.87 5.64 -21.19
N ILE A 304 25.83 5.70 -20.36
CA ILE A 304 24.50 6.13 -20.82
C ILE A 304 24.50 7.62 -21.16
N LEU A 305 25.20 8.47 -20.39
CA LEU A 305 25.30 9.89 -20.69
C LEU A 305 25.96 10.13 -22.06
N LYS A 306 27.03 9.41 -22.39
CA LYS A 306 27.64 9.46 -23.73
C LYS A 306 26.64 9.06 -24.83
N ARG A 307 25.90 7.97 -24.63
CA ARG A 307 24.85 7.51 -25.55
C ARG A 307 23.74 8.52 -25.73
N VAL A 308 23.37 9.25 -24.68
CA VAL A 308 22.37 10.33 -24.74
C VAL A 308 22.84 11.46 -25.66
N GLY A 309 24.12 11.83 -25.61
CA GLY A 309 24.68 12.82 -26.55
C GLY A 309 24.51 12.38 -28.00
N GLU A 310 24.89 11.14 -28.33
CA GLU A 310 24.72 10.53 -29.66
C GLU A 310 23.23 10.50 -30.08
N ALA A 311 22.34 10.09 -29.16
CA ALA A 311 20.91 9.97 -29.41
C ALA A 311 20.21 11.34 -29.62
N LEU A 312 20.65 12.38 -28.91
CA LEU A 312 20.16 13.75 -29.10
C LEU A 312 20.46 14.26 -30.51
N GLU A 313 21.62 13.93 -31.07
CA GLU A 313 22.00 14.30 -32.44
C GLU A 313 21.23 13.49 -33.50
N LEU A 314 20.92 12.22 -33.22
CA LEU A 314 20.12 11.33 -34.09
C LEU A 314 18.62 11.68 -34.12
N GLY A 315 18.16 12.55 -33.23
CA GLY A 315 16.75 12.94 -33.11
C GLY A 315 15.90 11.96 -32.28
N THR A 316 16.53 11.10 -31.49
CA THR A 316 15.84 10.33 -30.43
C THR A 316 15.23 11.30 -29.42
N ILE A 317 14.02 11.02 -28.93
CA ILE A 317 13.36 11.80 -27.90
C ILE A 317 13.99 11.44 -26.55
N ILE A 318 14.60 12.42 -25.89
CA ILE A 318 15.14 12.27 -24.53
C ILE A 318 14.22 12.98 -23.55
N ALA A 319 13.72 12.25 -22.56
CA ALA A 319 12.86 12.78 -21.52
C ALA A 319 13.51 12.59 -20.16
N ALA A 320 14.03 13.67 -19.56
CA ALA A 320 14.73 13.66 -18.28
C ALA A 320 13.91 14.37 -17.19
N ILE A 321 13.89 13.81 -15.99
CA ILE A 321 13.16 14.38 -14.84
C ILE A 321 14.02 14.38 -13.58
N CYS A 322 13.89 15.43 -12.76
CA CYS A 322 14.60 15.56 -11.49
C CYS A 322 16.14 15.43 -11.67
N GLY A 323 16.82 14.66 -10.81
CA GLY A 323 18.28 14.44 -10.78
C GLY A 323 18.96 14.09 -12.11
N ALA A 324 18.21 13.55 -13.09
CA ALA A 324 18.74 13.25 -14.42
C ALA A 324 19.14 14.52 -15.19
N ILE A 325 18.49 15.65 -14.88
CA ILE A 325 18.73 16.92 -15.55
C ILE A 325 20.12 17.46 -15.18
N GLU A 326 20.52 17.34 -13.91
CA GLU A 326 21.85 17.71 -13.45
C GLU A 326 22.94 16.87 -14.14
N ALA A 327 22.65 15.61 -14.47
CA ALA A 327 23.55 14.77 -15.25
C ALA A 327 23.72 15.29 -16.70
N LEU A 328 22.61 15.67 -17.35
CA LEU A 328 22.65 16.28 -18.69
C LEU A 328 23.32 17.66 -18.68
N ALA A 329 23.09 18.45 -17.62
CA ALA A 329 23.72 19.76 -17.42
C ALA A 329 25.23 19.62 -17.26
N SER A 330 25.68 18.68 -16.42
CA SER A 330 27.10 18.39 -16.18
C SER A 330 27.82 17.91 -17.43
N ALA A 331 27.13 17.18 -18.31
CA ALA A 331 27.64 16.72 -19.59
C ALA A 331 27.60 17.81 -20.70
N GLY A 332 27.06 18.99 -20.43
CA GLY A 332 26.97 20.12 -21.37
C GLY A 332 25.84 20.00 -22.39
N TYR A 333 24.98 18.99 -22.30
CA TYR A 333 23.91 18.76 -23.27
C TYR A 333 22.77 19.79 -23.18
N LEU A 334 22.72 20.57 -22.09
CA LEU A 334 21.72 21.63 -21.89
C LEU A 334 22.24 23.02 -22.30
N ASP A 335 23.51 23.16 -22.68
CA ASP A 335 24.15 24.47 -22.88
C ASP A 335 23.58 25.28 -24.06
N SER A 336 22.88 24.62 -24.98
CA SER A 336 22.30 25.22 -26.19
C SER A 336 20.82 24.85 -26.41
N ARG A 337 20.18 24.22 -25.42
CA ARG A 337 18.82 23.68 -25.53
C ARG A 337 17.94 24.27 -24.44
N LYS A 338 16.70 24.62 -24.78
CA LYS A 338 15.73 25.08 -23.76
C LYS A 338 15.45 23.97 -22.77
N HIS A 339 15.50 24.29 -21.48
CA HIS A 339 15.31 23.30 -20.42
C HIS A 339 14.84 23.94 -19.11
N THR A 340 14.42 23.10 -18.17
CA THR A 340 14.22 23.44 -16.75
C THR A 340 14.92 22.42 -15.86
N SER A 341 14.89 22.61 -14.55
CA SER A 341 15.44 21.70 -13.53
C SER A 341 14.59 21.76 -12.25
N ASN A 342 15.01 21.06 -11.19
CA ASN A 342 14.43 21.28 -9.87
C ASN A 342 14.64 22.72 -9.38
N ASN A 343 15.85 23.25 -9.57
CA ASN A 343 16.23 24.59 -9.19
C ASN A 343 17.51 25.02 -9.94
N LEU A 344 17.47 26.20 -10.58
CA LEU A 344 18.59 26.72 -11.37
C LEU A 344 19.86 26.92 -10.53
N GLU A 345 19.75 27.53 -9.35
CA GLU A 345 20.91 27.81 -8.49
C GLU A 345 21.54 26.52 -7.95
N TYR A 346 20.70 25.54 -7.60
CA TYR A 346 21.18 24.20 -7.25
C TYR A 346 21.93 23.57 -8.43
N THR A 347 21.37 23.61 -9.64
CA THR A 347 22.01 23.09 -10.86
C THR A 347 23.37 23.74 -11.09
N LYS A 348 23.47 25.06 -10.99
CA LYS A 348 24.75 25.81 -11.11
C LYS A 348 25.75 25.43 -10.02
N MET A 349 25.28 25.15 -8.81
CA MET A 349 26.11 24.74 -7.69
C MET A 349 26.68 23.33 -7.88
N VAL A 350 25.87 22.36 -8.34
CA VAL A 350 26.30 20.96 -8.46
C VAL A 350 26.91 20.61 -9.83
N CYS A 351 26.66 21.42 -10.87
CA CYS A 351 27.18 21.22 -12.22
C CYS A 351 28.15 22.36 -12.58
N PRO A 352 29.42 22.34 -12.16
CA PRO A 352 30.35 23.46 -12.37
C PRO A 352 30.64 23.77 -13.85
N ASN A 353 30.41 22.79 -14.74
CA ASN A 353 30.64 22.93 -16.18
C ASN A 353 29.41 23.42 -16.96
N TYR A 354 28.25 23.55 -16.31
CA TYR A 354 27.00 23.96 -16.95
C TYR A 354 27.05 25.43 -17.37
N LYS A 355 26.69 25.71 -18.63
CA LYS A 355 26.68 27.06 -19.24
C LYS A 355 25.33 27.42 -19.87
N GLY A 356 24.32 26.57 -19.69
CA GLY A 356 23.00 26.70 -20.29
C GLY A 356 22.05 27.71 -19.64
N GLU A 357 22.48 28.52 -18.67
CA GLU A 357 21.59 29.43 -17.91
C GLU A 357 20.71 30.31 -18.80
N LYS A 358 21.21 30.73 -19.97
CA LYS A 358 20.44 31.54 -20.94
C LYS A 358 19.26 30.81 -21.57
N PHE A 359 19.29 29.47 -21.59
CA PHE A 359 18.25 28.60 -22.12
C PHE A 359 17.37 28.01 -21.03
N TYR A 360 17.62 28.35 -19.77
CA TYR A 360 16.79 27.94 -18.65
C TYR A 360 15.45 28.69 -18.66
N GLU A 361 14.34 27.97 -18.57
CA GLU A 361 13.01 28.54 -18.45
C GLU A 361 12.40 28.25 -17.06
N MET A 362 11.80 29.27 -16.45
CA MET A 362 11.06 29.13 -15.18
C MET A 362 9.73 28.41 -15.45
N GLY A 363 9.77 27.07 -15.36
CA GLY A 363 8.62 26.19 -15.54
C GLY A 363 8.85 24.83 -14.92
N SER A 364 7.78 24.09 -14.65
CA SER A 364 7.86 22.73 -14.08
C SER A 364 8.22 21.67 -15.12
N VAL A 365 7.95 21.95 -16.40
CA VAL A 365 8.33 21.14 -17.57
C VAL A 365 8.70 22.08 -18.73
N VAL A 366 9.69 21.68 -19.52
CA VAL A 366 10.09 22.34 -20.77
C VAL A 366 10.30 21.27 -21.83
N ALA A 367 9.59 21.39 -22.94
CA ALA A 367 9.74 20.54 -24.11
C ALA A 367 10.28 21.37 -25.29
N SER A 368 11.43 20.98 -25.82
CA SER A 368 12.09 21.69 -26.92
C SER A 368 12.77 20.70 -27.85
N GLU A 369 12.47 20.79 -29.15
CA GLU A 369 12.98 19.84 -30.15
C GLU A 369 12.72 18.39 -29.71
N ASN A 370 13.76 17.57 -29.54
CA ASN A 370 13.70 16.20 -29.07
C ASN A 370 14.07 16.04 -27.58
N LEU A 371 14.11 17.12 -26.81
CA LEU A 371 14.41 17.09 -25.37
C LEU A 371 13.20 17.55 -24.55
N ILE A 372 12.86 16.77 -23.52
CA ILE A 372 11.86 17.12 -22.51
C ILE A 372 12.55 17.07 -21.16
N THR A 373 12.47 18.17 -20.40
CA THR A 373 13.02 18.28 -19.04
C THR A 373 11.93 18.67 -18.07
N ALA A 374 11.90 18.09 -16.87
CA ALA A 374 10.94 18.44 -15.84
C ALA A 374 11.51 18.37 -14.41
N SER A 375 11.01 19.22 -13.53
CA SER A 375 11.26 19.11 -12.10
C SER A 375 10.65 17.81 -11.55
N GLY A 376 11.29 17.23 -10.53
CA GLY A 376 10.81 16.00 -9.88
C GLY A 376 9.45 16.13 -9.21
N VAL A 377 8.98 17.36 -8.95
CA VAL A 377 7.65 17.62 -8.38
C VAL A 377 6.54 17.69 -9.43
N ALA A 378 6.86 17.55 -10.72
CA ALA A 378 5.91 17.67 -11.83
C ALA A 378 5.84 16.43 -12.74
N PRO A 379 5.64 15.22 -12.18
CA PRO A 379 5.58 13.99 -12.96
C PRO A 379 4.38 13.94 -13.91
N LEU A 380 3.28 14.62 -13.59
CA LEU A 380 2.07 14.64 -14.43
C LEU A 380 2.26 15.51 -15.68
N GLU A 381 2.82 16.71 -15.51
CA GLU A 381 3.17 17.61 -16.60
C GLU A 381 4.27 17.00 -17.49
N PHE A 382 5.26 16.32 -16.88
CA PHE A 382 6.27 15.55 -17.61
C PHE A 382 5.63 14.47 -18.48
N ALA A 383 4.76 13.64 -17.92
CA ALA A 383 4.07 12.59 -18.65
C ALA A 383 3.19 13.17 -19.77
N MET A 384 2.51 14.29 -19.53
CA MET A 384 1.70 14.97 -20.54
C MET A 384 2.54 15.38 -21.76
N GLU A 385 3.68 16.04 -21.56
CA GLU A 385 4.53 16.48 -22.68
C GLU A 385 5.19 15.30 -23.40
N VAL A 386 5.55 14.22 -22.68
CA VAL A 386 6.04 12.98 -23.32
C VAL A 386 4.96 12.35 -24.20
N LEU A 387 3.74 12.17 -23.69
CA LEU A 387 2.62 11.60 -24.45
C LEU A 387 2.24 12.46 -25.66
N LYS A 388 2.28 13.79 -25.50
CA LYS A 388 2.09 14.75 -26.59
C LYS A 388 3.15 14.62 -27.66
N LYS A 389 4.43 14.47 -27.26
CA LYS A 389 5.55 14.35 -28.18
C LYS A 389 5.53 13.05 -28.97
N LEU A 390 5.11 11.96 -28.33
CA LEU A 390 4.88 10.67 -28.98
C LEU A 390 3.65 10.67 -29.90
N ASP A 391 2.78 11.67 -29.78
CA ASP A 391 1.53 11.82 -30.54
C ASP A 391 0.61 10.59 -30.45
N VAL A 392 0.62 9.92 -29.29
CA VAL A 392 -0.12 8.67 -29.06
C VAL A 392 -1.58 8.89 -28.70
N PHE A 393 -1.93 10.05 -28.14
CA PHE A 393 -3.30 10.42 -27.77
C PHE A 393 -3.82 11.50 -28.72
N ALA A 394 -5.13 11.51 -28.99
CA ALA A 394 -5.75 12.68 -29.60
C ALA A 394 -5.63 13.90 -28.65
N PRO A 395 -5.55 15.14 -29.17
CA PRO A 395 -5.37 16.34 -28.33
C PRO A 395 -6.41 16.47 -27.20
N GLU A 396 -7.68 16.22 -27.51
CA GLU A 396 -8.78 16.26 -26.53
C GLU A 396 -8.64 15.15 -25.46
N THR A 397 -8.27 13.95 -25.88
CA THR A 397 -8.01 12.81 -24.96
C THR A 397 -6.87 13.14 -24.01
N LEU A 398 -5.77 13.70 -24.52
CA LEU A 398 -4.65 14.11 -23.69
C LEU A 398 -5.03 15.23 -22.71
N HIS A 399 -5.79 16.22 -23.17
CA HIS A 399 -6.27 17.31 -22.33
C HIS A 399 -7.19 16.81 -21.21
N SER A 400 -8.18 15.97 -21.52
CA SER A 400 -9.07 15.39 -20.52
C SER A 400 -8.32 14.45 -19.57
N TRP A 401 -7.37 13.65 -20.06
CA TRP A 401 -6.53 12.79 -19.23
C TRP A 401 -5.70 13.62 -18.23
N TYR A 402 -5.05 14.69 -18.70
CA TYR A 402 -4.26 15.57 -17.84
C TYR A 402 -5.14 16.22 -16.76
N ASN A 403 -6.26 16.84 -17.16
CA ASN A 403 -7.14 17.54 -16.21
C ASN A 403 -7.82 16.59 -15.22
N LEU A 404 -8.19 15.38 -15.65
CA LEU A 404 -8.72 14.36 -14.74
C LEU A 404 -7.70 14.04 -13.64
N ASN A 405 -6.45 13.78 -14.01
CA ASN A 405 -5.39 13.45 -13.05
C ASN A 405 -4.96 14.65 -12.20
N LYS A 406 -5.04 15.88 -12.74
CA LYS A 406 -4.64 17.10 -12.03
C LYS A 406 -5.70 17.60 -11.05
N THR A 407 -6.98 17.50 -11.43
CA THR A 407 -8.08 18.16 -10.71
C THR A 407 -9.01 17.19 -10.00
N HIS A 408 -8.94 15.89 -10.35
CA HIS A 408 -9.83 14.83 -9.85
C HIS A 408 -11.33 15.08 -10.10
N LYS A 409 -11.66 15.99 -11.01
CA LYS A 409 -13.04 16.34 -11.27
C LYS A 409 -13.72 15.33 -12.22
N PRO A 410 -14.90 14.78 -11.86
CA PRO A 410 -15.56 13.74 -12.65
C PRO A 410 -15.91 14.14 -14.09
N GLU A 411 -16.15 15.43 -14.38
CA GLU A 411 -16.44 15.90 -15.74
C GLU A 411 -15.35 15.53 -16.74
N TYR A 412 -14.08 15.57 -16.33
CA TYR A 412 -12.97 15.20 -17.20
C TYR A 412 -12.91 13.69 -17.46
N PHE A 413 -13.47 12.86 -16.56
CA PHE A 413 -13.62 11.44 -16.83
C PHE A 413 -14.64 11.20 -17.95
N PHE A 414 -15.79 11.88 -17.91
CA PHE A 414 -16.78 11.77 -18.98
C PHE A 414 -16.24 12.30 -20.32
N GLN A 415 -15.54 13.43 -20.31
CA GLN A 415 -14.88 13.96 -21.51
C GLN A 415 -13.82 12.99 -22.05
N LEU A 416 -12.99 12.43 -21.17
CA LEU A 416 -11.98 11.44 -21.55
C LEU A 416 -12.64 10.23 -22.21
N MET A 417 -13.66 9.65 -21.59
CA MET A 417 -14.37 8.49 -22.13
C MET A 417 -15.06 8.78 -23.48
N ASN A 418 -15.61 9.98 -23.66
CA ASN A 418 -16.19 10.40 -24.93
C ASN A 418 -15.12 10.58 -26.02
N SER A 419 -13.96 11.15 -25.67
CA SER A 419 -12.89 11.45 -26.62
C SER A 419 -12.26 10.21 -27.28
N ILE A 420 -12.35 9.05 -26.63
CA ILE A 420 -11.78 7.77 -27.13
C ILE A 420 -12.68 7.16 -28.21
N ASN A 421 -13.98 7.45 -28.15
CA ASN A 421 -14.96 6.90 -29.08
C ASN A 421 -15.08 7.71 -30.38
N SER A 422 -14.59 8.96 -30.37
CA SER A 422 -14.54 9.87 -31.51
C SER A 422 -13.71 9.36 -32.69
#